data_AF-A0A1V1P7J5-F1
#
_entry.id   AF-A0A1V1P7J5-F1
#
_cell.length_a   1.000
_cell.length_b   1.000
_cell.length_c   1.000
_cell.angle_alpha   90.00
_cell.angle_beta   90.00
_cell.angle_gamma   90.00
#
_symmetry.space_group_name_H-M   'P 1'
#
loop_
_entity.id
_entity.type
_entity.pdbx_description
1 polymer ?
#
loop_
_entity_poly.entity_id
_entity_poly.type
_entity_poly.pdbx_seq_one_letter_code
_entity_poly.pdbx_strand_id
1 'polypeptide(L)'
;MRIKNIILLFVLVLIATSAHSDISEQMFFRSTLLDTNKSAVIDGMYTVTFSIWNGDNDSCQKLWEEQHAVEVKDGIYSVSLGSVVLFNDPNSDGDQTDALSFSIPYFLGIKIENNDYMTINGKFPALSAAAYAFRAKTSSGKMIKDINADYTVSEDDDMLFVYENVLITLPSAKKIKGRILTIKNLDSQNSVSMTTINQETIDQIHYDITANAEPFTLTADKNEITLISDGKNWITSGFINLQNYYPISEIDRQMSDKVDVSNVYVKESIDEKLLNKADVSSLNLKADISDVYTKNKIDRLMAEAVDITAVFLKADKVDVYTKSQLYTKDEIDTQISDKASNASVELKADKTEVYFTNQLYTKTEIDTFFQTKQVILLLL
;
A
#
# COMPACT_ATOMS: atom_id res chain seq x y z
N MET A 1 -49.33 -26.17 28.45
CA MET A 1 -49.95 -24.82 28.48
C MET A 1 -51.44 -25.00 28.27
N ARG A 2 -52.30 -24.63 29.23
CA ARG A 2 -53.76 -24.89 29.13
C ARG A 2 -54.34 -24.08 27.97
N ILE A 3 -55.26 -24.66 27.19
CA ILE A 3 -55.92 -24.05 26.01
C ILE A 3 -56.41 -22.61 26.28
N LYS A 4 -56.87 -22.31 27.51
CA LYS A 4 -57.23 -20.96 27.94
C LYS A 4 -56.09 -19.93 27.79
N ASN A 5 -54.84 -20.31 28.05
CA ASN A 5 -53.69 -19.41 27.97
C ASN A 5 -53.27 -19.17 26.51
N ILE A 6 -53.55 -20.11 25.60
CA ILE A 6 -53.31 -19.94 24.16
C ILE A 6 -54.36 -19.02 23.56
N ILE A 7 -55.64 -19.19 23.94
CA ILE A 7 -56.72 -18.30 23.50
C ILE A 7 -56.50 -16.87 24.01
N LEU A 8 -56.08 -16.70 25.27
CA LEU A 8 -55.77 -15.38 25.83
C LEU A 8 -54.60 -14.71 25.09
N LEU A 9 -53.56 -15.46 24.74
CA LEU A 9 -52.41 -14.95 23.99
C LEU A 9 -52.80 -14.55 22.56
N PHE A 10 -53.65 -15.33 21.90
CA PHE A 10 -54.11 -15.05 20.55
C PHE A 10 -55.02 -13.81 20.49
N VAL A 11 -55.87 -13.62 21.50
CA VAL A 11 -56.68 -12.40 21.66
C VAL A 11 -55.80 -11.18 21.94
N LEU A 12 -54.72 -11.32 22.71
CA LEU A 12 -53.80 -10.20 22.97
C LEU A 12 -53.04 -9.75 21.70
N VAL A 13 -52.69 -10.69 20.81
CA VAL A 13 -52.01 -10.39 19.53
C VAL A 13 -52.96 -9.74 18.52
N LEU A 14 -54.26 -10.04 18.57
CA LEU A 14 -55.28 -9.43 17.71
C LEU A 14 -55.66 -7.98 18.10
N ILE A 15 -55.32 -7.54 19.33
CA ILE A 15 -55.52 -6.16 19.80
C ILE A 15 -54.25 -5.30 19.58
N ALA A 16 -53.22 -5.84 18.92
CA ALA A 16 -52.12 -5.03 18.42
C ALA A 16 -52.60 -4.15 17.25
N THR A 17 -53.33 -3.09 17.57
CA THR A 17 -53.68 -2.05 16.60
C THR A 17 -52.39 -1.42 16.12
N SER A 18 -52.15 -1.51 14.81
CA SER A 18 -51.17 -0.70 14.10
C SER A 18 -51.48 0.77 14.35
N ALA A 19 -50.75 1.38 15.30
CA ALA A 19 -50.75 2.83 15.47
C ALA A 19 -50.09 3.42 14.23
N HIS A 20 -50.90 3.93 13.31
CA HIS A 20 -50.42 4.74 12.21
C HIS A 20 -50.13 6.11 12.80
N SER A 21 -48.87 6.54 12.74
CA SER A 21 -48.50 7.91 13.08
C SER A 21 -48.90 8.79 11.91
N ASP A 22 -50.12 9.36 11.96
CA ASP A 22 -50.57 10.33 10.98
C ASP A 22 -50.12 11.74 11.41
N ILE A 23 -49.54 12.50 10.48
CA ILE A 23 -49.09 13.87 10.74
C ILE A 23 -50.27 14.77 10.42
N SER A 24 -50.69 15.57 11.41
CA SER A 24 -51.75 16.56 11.20
C SER A 24 -51.44 17.42 9.98
N GLU A 25 -52.31 17.39 8.97
CA GLU A 25 -52.27 18.26 7.79
C GLU A 25 -52.85 19.66 8.07
N GLN A 26 -53.20 19.92 9.32
CA GLN A 26 -53.74 21.19 9.80
C GLN A 26 -52.73 21.95 10.66
N MET A 27 -52.73 23.28 10.56
CA MET A 27 -51.89 24.18 11.35
C MET A 27 -52.72 24.80 12.47
N PHE A 28 -52.43 24.47 13.72
CA PHE A 28 -53.07 25.14 14.84
C PHE A 28 -52.56 26.58 14.98
N PHE A 29 -53.47 27.54 14.91
CA PHE A 29 -53.19 28.96 15.02
C PHE A 29 -53.97 29.55 16.20
N ARG A 30 -53.27 30.29 17.07
CA ARG A 30 -53.87 31.03 18.19
C ARG A 30 -53.37 32.46 18.18
N SER A 31 -54.27 33.42 18.32
CA SER A 31 -53.92 34.84 18.32
C SER A 31 -54.79 35.65 19.28
N THR A 32 -54.44 36.92 19.45
CA THR A 32 -55.20 37.91 20.23
C THR A 32 -55.67 39.01 19.30
N LEU A 33 -56.97 39.28 19.32
CA LEU A 33 -57.64 40.35 18.62
C LEU A 33 -57.81 41.54 19.57
N LEU A 34 -57.22 42.67 19.17
CA LEU A 34 -57.27 43.92 19.92
C LEU A 34 -58.03 45.00 19.14
N ASP A 35 -58.68 45.90 19.86
CA ASP A 35 -59.28 47.11 19.31
C ASP A 35 -58.23 48.19 18.98
N THR A 36 -58.69 49.33 18.48
CA THR A 36 -57.82 50.48 18.17
C THR A 36 -57.11 51.07 19.39
N ASN A 37 -57.61 50.81 20.61
CA ASN A 37 -57.01 51.22 21.88
C ASN A 37 -56.04 50.17 22.44
N LYS A 38 -55.75 49.10 21.68
CA LYS A 38 -54.92 47.96 22.10
C LYS A 38 -55.53 47.17 23.27
N SER A 39 -56.83 47.26 23.48
CA SER A 39 -57.58 46.47 24.45
C SER A 39 -58.20 45.25 23.77
N ALA A 40 -58.46 44.18 24.52
CA ALA A 40 -59.18 43.03 23.99
C ALA A 40 -60.54 43.45 23.42
N VAL A 41 -60.90 42.90 22.25
CA VAL A 41 -62.25 43.11 21.71
C VAL A 41 -63.30 42.43 22.58
N ILE A 42 -64.56 42.84 22.41
CA ILE A 42 -65.69 42.27 23.13
C ILE A 42 -65.85 40.79 22.78
N ASP A 43 -66.16 39.97 23.78
CA ASP A 43 -66.45 38.56 23.58
C ASP A 43 -67.61 38.35 22.60
N GLY A 44 -67.45 37.42 21.66
CA GLY A 44 -68.45 37.18 20.64
C GLY A 44 -67.97 36.28 19.50
N MET A 45 -68.85 36.07 18.53
CA MET A 45 -68.52 35.36 17.30
C MET A 45 -68.01 36.34 16.25
N TYR A 46 -66.89 36.00 15.62
CA TYR A 46 -66.27 36.78 14.56
C TYR A 46 -65.97 35.88 13.37
N THR A 47 -66.14 36.43 12.17
CA THR A 47 -65.70 35.78 10.94
C THR A 47 -64.26 36.18 10.67
N VAL A 48 -63.37 35.20 10.56
CA VAL A 48 -61.94 35.42 10.27
C VAL A 48 -61.58 34.70 8.99
N THR A 49 -61.05 35.44 8.03
CA THR A 49 -60.51 34.90 6.78
C THR A 49 -58.99 34.84 6.89
N PHE A 50 -58.44 33.66 6.60
CA PHE A 50 -57.00 33.41 6.52
C PHE A 50 -56.61 33.18 5.07
N SER A 51 -55.46 33.69 4.67
CA SER A 51 -54.91 33.45 3.33
C SER A 51 -53.40 33.32 3.34
N ILE A 52 -52.87 32.57 2.37
CA ILE A 52 -51.43 32.38 2.18
C ILE A 52 -51.02 33.00 0.85
N TRP A 53 -49.90 33.74 0.88
CA TRP A 53 -49.39 34.52 -0.24
C TRP A 53 -47.94 34.17 -0.55
N ASN A 54 -47.54 34.35 -1.82
CA ASN A 54 -46.14 34.21 -2.26
C ASN A 54 -45.27 35.46 -2.02
N GLY A 55 -45.80 36.47 -1.35
CA GLY A 55 -45.10 37.71 -1.02
C GLY A 55 -45.77 38.44 0.15
N ASP A 56 -45.15 39.52 0.60
CA ASP A 56 -45.41 40.15 1.90
C ASP A 56 -46.55 41.17 1.90
N ASN A 57 -47.40 41.20 0.88
CA ASN A 57 -48.51 42.15 0.75
C ASN A 57 -49.61 41.63 -0.20
N ASP A 58 -50.73 42.36 -0.26
CA ASP A 58 -51.94 42.01 -1.02
C ASP A 58 -51.82 42.24 -2.54
N SER A 59 -50.74 42.84 -3.03
CA SER A 59 -50.44 42.91 -4.47
C SER A 59 -49.79 41.64 -5.02
N CYS A 60 -49.32 40.75 -4.13
CA CYS A 60 -48.74 39.46 -4.49
C CYS A 60 -49.83 38.43 -4.84
N GLN A 61 -49.45 37.22 -5.24
CA GLN A 61 -50.42 36.18 -5.58
C GLN A 61 -50.93 35.50 -4.31
N LYS A 62 -52.26 35.44 -4.16
CA LYS A 62 -52.95 34.60 -3.19
C LYS A 62 -52.93 33.15 -3.68
N LEU A 63 -52.48 32.23 -2.84
CA LEU A 63 -52.33 30.82 -3.19
C LEU A 63 -53.31 29.91 -2.48
N TRP A 64 -53.83 30.35 -1.33
CA TRP A 64 -54.77 29.59 -0.52
C TRP A 64 -55.59 30.55 0.35
N GLU A 65 -56.83 30.20 0.63
CA GLU A 65 -57.73 30.97 1.48
C GLU A 65 -58.77 30.07 2.14
N GLU A 66 -59.07 30.32 3.41
CA GLU A 66 -60.24 29.74 4.04
C GLU A 66 -60.85 30.69 5.09
N GLN A 67 -62.08 30.41 5.50
CA GLN A 67 -62.84 31.25 6.42
C GLN A 67 -63.36 30.44 7.61
N HIS A 68 -63.27 31.03 8.80
CA HIS A 68 -63.71 30.46 10.06
C HIS A 68 -64.66 31.41 10.80
N ALA A 69 -65.70 30.84 11.41
CA ALA A 69 -66.47 31.53 12.45
C ALA A 69 -65.86 31.16 13.81
N VAL A 70 -65.19 32.11 14.46
CA VAL A 70 -64.44 31.89 15.70
C VAL A 70 -65.13 32.55 16.89
N GLU A 71 -65.19 31.84 18.00
CA GLU A 71 -65.58 32.44 19.28
C GLU A 71 -64.36 33.13 19.90
N VAL A 72 -64.45 34.44 20.11
CA VAL A 72 -63.42 35.24 20.77
C VAL A 72 -63.81 35.41 22.23
N LYS A 73 -62.89 35.08 23.14
CA LYS A 73 -63.03 35.30 24.60
C LYS A 73 -61.78 35.97 25.14
N ASP A 74 -61.95 37.08 25.86
CA ASP A 74 -60.87 37.95 26.32
C ASP A 74 -59.91 38.35 25.18
N GLY A 75 -60.48 38.58 23.99
CA GLY A 75 -59.73 38.87 22.77
C GLY A 75 -58.97 37.68 22.18
N ILE A 76 -58.98 36.50 22.79
CA ILE A 76 -58.23 35.33 22.30
C ILE A 76 -59.13 34.43 21.46
N TYR A 77 -58.59 33.92 20.35
CA TYR A 77 -59.21 32.87 19.56
C TYR A 77 -58.18 31.85 19.08
N SER A 78 -58.66 30.68 18.65
CA SER A 78 -57.84 29.65 18.02
C SER A 78 -58.59 28.96 16.89
N VAL A 79 -57.86 28.57 15.85
CA VAL A 79 -58.36 27.86 14.68
C VAL A 79 -57.38 26.78 14.24
N SER A 80 -57.87 25.78 13.53
CA SER A 80 -57.04 24.79 12.84
C SER A 80 -57.06 25.11 11.35
N LEU A 81 -55.99 25.72 10.86
CA LEU A 81 -55.88 26.09 9.45
C LEU A 81 -55.70 24.84 8.58
N GLY A 82 -56.31 24.80 7.41
CA GLY A 82 -56.28 23.62 6.53
C GLY A 82 -57.38 22.60 6.86
N SER A 83 -58.35 22.98 7.70
CA SER A 83 -59.50 22.13 8.05
C SER A 83 -60.71 22.36 7.16
N VAL A 84 -60.76 23.47 6.42
CA VAL A 84 -61.82 23.79 5.47
C VAL A 84 -61.31 23.63 4.04
N VAL A 85 -60.17 24.25 3.73
CA VAL A 85 -59.48 24.11 2.44
C VAL A 85 -58.13 23.45 2.68
N LEU A 86 -57.89 22.29 2.10
CA LEU A 86 -56.64 21.55 2.33
C LEU A 86 -55.43 22.30 1.74
N PHE A 87 -54.27 22.20 2.39
CA PHE A 87 -53.03 22.81 1.86
C PHE A 87 -52.45 22.04 0.68
N ASN A 88 -52.75 20.75 0.55
CA ASN A 88 -52.30 19.89 -0.55
C ASN A 88 -53.19 20.00 -1.80
N ASP A 89 -54.33 20.66 -1.70
CA ASP A 89 -55.26 20.95 -2.80
C ASP A 89 -55.98 22.29 -2.53
N PRO A 90 -55.28 23.44 -2.64
CA PRO A 90 -55.86 24.75 -2.36
C PRO A 90 -57.06 25.13 -3.22
N ASN A 91 -57.17 24.60 -4.44
CA ASN A 91 -58.29 24.90 -5.35
C ASN A 91 -59.46 23.90 -5.21
N SER A 92 -59.27 22.79 -4.48
CA SER A 92 -60.25 21.73 -4.23
C SER A 92 -60.74 21.02 -5.49
N ASP A 93 -59.86 20.85 -6.49
CA ASP A 93 -60.17 20.15 -7.75
C ASP A 93 -59.83 18.65 -7.73
N GLY A 94 -59.16 18.18 -6.67
CA GLY A 94 -58.79 16.80 -6.45
C GLY A 94 -57.43 16.40 -7.02
N ASP A 95 -56.72 17.31 -7.69
CA ASP A 95 -55.29 17.17 -7.97
C ASP A 95 -54.44 17.92 -6.92
N GLN A 96 -53.12 17.74 -6.96
CA GLN A 96 -52.19 18.31 -5.98
C GLN A 96 -51.13 19.20 -6.65
N THR A 97 -51.40 19.67 -7.87
CA THR A 97 -50.41 20.43 -8.66
C THR A 97 -50.17 21.83 -8.12
N ASP A 98 -51.09 22.35 -7.31
CA ASP A 98 -51.02 23.63 -6.60
C ASP A 98 -50.76 23.48 -5.10
N ALA A 99 -50.38 22.27 -4.64
CA ALA A 99 -50.06 21.99 -3.26
C ALA A 99 -49.02 22.98 -2.69
N LEU A 100 -49.31 23.50 -1.49
CA LEU A 100 -48.37 24.36 -0.78
C LEU A 100 -47.24 23.53 -0.18
N SER A 101 -46.08 23.56 -0.82
CA SER A 101 -44.92 22.76 -0.38
C SER A 101 -44.27 23.24 0.93
N PHE A 102 -44.54 24.48 1.37
CA PHE A 102 -43.85 25.15 2.48
C PHE A 102 -42.31 25.10 2.39
N SER A 103 -41.77 24.94 1.17
CA SER A 103 -40.33 24.87 0.89
C SER A 103 -39.70 26.24 0.62
N ILE A 104 -40.53 27.23 0.31
CA ILE A 104 -40.18 28.64 0.14
C ILE A 104 -40.92 29.49 1.20
N PRO A 105 -40.49 30.73 1.44
CA PRO A 105 -41.20 31.63 2.35
C PRO A 105 -42.63 31.91 1.86
N TYR A 106 -43.59 31.71 2.77
CA TYR A 106 -45.00 32.06 2.58
C TYR A 106 -45.41 33.10 3.62
N PHE A 107 -46.41 33.91 3.29
CA PHE A 107 -46.86 35.01 4.14
C PHE A 107 -48.35 34.86 4.47
N LEU A 108 -48.70 35.16 5.72
CA LEU A 108 -50.06 34.97 6.25
C LEU A 108 -50.85 36.28 6.18
N GLY A 109 -51.92 36.29 5.38
CA GLY A 109 -52.95 37.31 5.40
C GLY A 109 -54.04 36.94 6.40
N ILE A 110 -54.46 37.89 7.24
CA ILE A 110 -55.58 37.72 8.18
C ILE A 110 -56.52 38.90 8.00
N LYS A 111 -57.82 38.62 7.83
CA LYS A 111 -58.88 39.61 7.72
C LYS A 111 -60.01 39.26 8.67
N ILE A 112 -60.52 40.25 9.39
CA ILE A 112 -61.67 40.09 10.29
C ILE A 112 -62.89 40.70 9.59
N GLU A 113 -63.95 39.91 9.43
CA GLU A 113 -65.15 40.27 8.68
C GLU A 113 -64.78 40.75 7.26
N ASN A 114 -65.33 41.88 6.83
CA ASN A 114 -65.06 42.46 5.52
C ASN A 114 -64.03 43.60 5.52
N ASN A 115 -63.21 43.73 6.57
CA ASN A 115 -62.22 44.80 6.74
C ASN A 115 -60.92 44.60 5.92
N ASP A 116 -59.94 45.48 6.10
CA ASP A 116 -58.62 45.34 5.48
C ASP A 116 -57.80 44.21 6.13
N TYR A 117 -56.77 43.74 5.42
CA TYR A 117 -55.82 42.77 5.97
C TYR A 117 -55.02 43.36 7.12
N MET A 118 -54.84 42.56 8.17
CA MET A 118 -53.94 42.87 9.27
C MET A 118 -52.49 42.80 8.79
N THR A 119 -51.72 43.84 9.08
CA THR A 119 -50.31 43.94 8.69
C THR A 119 -49.44 44.32 9.89
N ILE A 120 -48.19 43.90 9.84
CA ILE A 120 -47.13 44.34 10.74
C ILE A 120 -46.19 45.20 9.91
N ASN A 121 -46.09 46.50 10.25
CA ASN A 121 -45.32 47.48 9.48
C ASN A 121 -45.70 47.54 7.99
N GLY A 122 -47.00 47.40 7.68
CA GLY A 122 -47.52 47.43 6.31
C GLY A 122 -47.24 46.16 5.50
N LYS A 123 -46.81 45.08 6.15
CA LYS A 123 -46.50 43.79 5.51
C LYS A 123 -47.23 42.63 6.19
N PHE A 124 -47.49 41.57 5.43
CA PHE A 124 -47.93 40.30 5.96
C PHE A 124 -46.79 39.62 6.73
N PRO A 125 -47.06 39.05 7.92
CA PRO A 125 -46.07 38.26 8.63
C PRO A 125 -45.69 37.01 7.82
N ALA A 126 -44.38 36.73 7.75
CA ALA A 126 -43.89 35.47 7.20
C ALA A 126 -44.27 34.31 8.13
N LEU A 127 -44.73 33.21 7.54
CA LEU A 127 -44.92 31.95 8.26
C LEU A 127 -43.54 31.43 8.71
N SER A 128 -43.38 31.21 10.01
CA SER A 128 -42.14 30.69 10.61
C SER A 128 -42.38 29.31 11.25
N ALA A 129 -41.29 28.53 11.38
CA ALA A 129 -41.11 27.20 12.03
C ALA A 129 -42.26 26.15 11.94
N ALA A 130 -43.49 26.47 12.37
CA ALA A 130 -44.63 25.55 12.37
C ALA A 130 -45.09 25.13 10.96
N ALA A 131 -45.02 26.02 9.97
CA ALA A 131 -45.31 25.66 8.57
C ALA A 131 -44.28 24.66 8.01
N TYR A 132 -43.03 24.75 8.44
CA TYR A 132 -41.99 23.78 8.09
C TYR A 132 -42.19 22.43 8.81
N ALA A 133 -43.05 22.34 9.82
CA ALA A 133 -43.40 21.05 10.43
C ALA A 133 -44.25 20.18 9.50
N PHE A 134 -44.93 20.73 8.48
CA PHE A 134 -45.52 19.91 7.40
C PHE A 134 -44.44 19.22 6.56
N ARG A 135 -43.23 19.78 6.51
CA ARG A 135 -42.06 19.09 5.99
C ARG A 135 -41.56 17.98 6.94
N ALA A 136 -42.16 17.75 8.11
CA ALA A 136 -41.91 16.52 8.85
C ALA A 136 -42.40 15.29 8.07
N LYS A 137 -43.35 15.44 7.12
CA LYS A 137 -43.63 14.42 6.09
C LYS A 137 -42.45 14.25 5.12
N THR A 138 -41.59 15.27 4.92
CA THR A 138 -40.29 15.12 4.22
C THR A 138 -39.15 14.60 5.11
N SER A 139 -39.34 14.57 6.43
CA SER A 139 -38.60 13.67 7.33
C SER A 139 -39.31 12.30 7.45
N SER A 140 -40.41 12.08 6.73
CA SER A 140 -41.13 10.81 6.62
C SER A 140 -40.70 10.07 5.36
N GLY A 141 -39.39 9.86 5.24
CA GLY A 141 -38.79 9.05 4.19
C GLY A 141 -38.73 9.76 2.83
N LYS A 142 -37.66 9.51 2.08
CA LYS A 142 -37.66 9.77 0.64
C LYS A 142 -38.95 9.19 0.05
N MET A 143 -39.66 9.90 -0.83
CA MET A 143 -40.73 9.25 -1.60
C MET A 143 -40.09 8.18 -2.49
N ILE A 144 -40.18 6.92 -2.04
CA ILE A 144 -39.65 5.75 -2.74
C ILE A 144 -40.74 5.24 -3.69
N LYS A 145 -40.41 5.13 -4.97
CA LYS A 145 -41.31 4.62 -5.99
C LYS A 145 -40.70 3.42 -6.68
N ASP A 146 -41.45 2.33 -6.73
CA ASP A 146 -41.09 1.14 -7.50
C ASP A 146 -41.49 1.35 -8.96
N ILE A 147 -40.54 1.14 -9.88
CA ILE A 147 -40.69 1.39 -11.32
C ILE A 147 -40.29 0.11 -12.07
N ASN A 148 -41.17 -0.36 -12.95
CA ASN A 148 -40.97 -1.56 -13.77
C ASN A 148 -41.32 -1.33 -15.27
N ALA A 149 -41.43 -0.07 -15.68
CA ALA A 149 -41.66 0.35 -17.05
C ALA A 149 -41.05 1.74 -17.25
N ASP A 150 -40.85 2.15 -18.50
CA ASP A 150 -40.35 3.48 -18.85
C ASP A 150 -41.11 4.58 -18.10
N TYR A 151 -40.36 5.50 -17.49
CA TYR A 151 -40.91 6.44 -16.53
C TYR A 151 -40.26 7.81 -16.60
N THR A 152 -41.09 8.86 -16.59
CA THR A 152 -40.64 10.24 -16.46
C THR A 152 -40.76 10.66 -15.01
N VAL A 153 -39.64 11.09 -14.43
CA VAL A 153 -39.58 11.52 -13.03
C VAL A 153 -40.50 12.74 -12.81
N SER A 154 -41.35 12.67 -11.79
CA SER A 154 -42.24 13.74 -11.33
C SER A 154 -41.49 14.76 -10.47
N GLU A 155 -42.12 15.89 -10.11
CA GLU A 155 -41.62 16.84 -9.12
C GLU A 155 -41.63 16.30 -7.67
N ASP A 156 -42.36 15.20 -7.43
CA ASP A 156 -42.54 14.60 -6.10
C ASP A 156 -41.63 13.40 -5.80
N ASP A 157 -41.00 12.79 -6.81
CA ASP A 157 -40.16 11.59 -6.64
C ASP A 157 -38.79 11.88 -5.99
N ASP A 158 -38.45 11.27 -4.86
CA ASP A 158 -37.12 11.45 -4.26
C ASP A 158 -36.19 10.25 -4.51
N MET A 159 -36.77 9.06 -4.59
CA MET A 159 -36.03 7.81 -4.75
C MET A 159 -36.79 6.84 -5.65
N LEU A 160 -36.10 6.31 -6.67
CA LEU A 160 -36.67 5.33 -7.58
C LEU A 160 -35.99 3.98 -7.37
N PHE A 161 -36.81 2.97 -7.14
CA PHE A 161 -36.43 1.56 -7.13
C PHE A 161 -36.85 0.97 -8.46
N VAL A 162 -35.87 0.74 -9.32
CA VAL A 162 -36.12 0.36 -10.70
C VAL A 162 -35.77 -1.10 -10.89
N TYR A 163 -36.66 -1.82 -11.56
CA TYR A 163 -36.54 -3.22 -11.93
C TYR A 163 -36.64 -3.35 -13.45
N GLU A 164 -36.15 -4.46 -13.99
CA GLU A 164 -36.21 -4.77 -15.43
C GLU A 164 -35.44 -3.76 -16.31
N ASN A 165 -35.63 -3.87 -17.63
CA ASN A 165 -35.00 -2.98 -18.61
C ASN A 165 -35.87 -1.75 -18.81
N VAL A 166 -35.55 -0.68 -18.08
CA VAL A 166 -36.37 0.54 -18.00
C VAL A 166 -35.55 1.76 -18.38
N LEU A 167 -36.15 2.66 -19.17
CA LEU A 167 -35.65 4.00 -19.43
C LEU A 167 -36.31 5.03 -18.50
N ILE A 168 -35.49 5.71 -17.70
CA ILE A 168 -35.91 6.81 -16.84
C ILE A 168 -35.62 8.15 -17.52
N THR A 169 -36.65 8.98 -17.70
CA THR A 169 -36.50 10.34 -18.25
C THR A 169 -36.43 11.35 -17.12
N LEU A 170 -35.30 12.05 -17.02
CA LEU A 170 -35.12 13.09 -16.01
C LEU A 170 -35.94 14.35 -16.35
N PRO A 171 -36.44 15.07 -15.33
CA PRO A 171 -37.08 16.37 -15.55
C PRO A 171 -36.03 17.41 -15.97
N SER A 172 -36.49 18.56 -16.45
CA SER A 172 -35.57 19.67 -16.72
C SER A 172 -34.98 20.20 -15.41
N ALA A 173 -33.66 20.16 -15.30
CA ALA A 173 -32.91 20.69 -14.17
C ALA A 173 -33.30 22.15 -13.87
N LYS A 174 -33.60 22.93 -14.91
CA LYS A 174 -34.04 24.32 -14.79
C LYS A 174 -35.32 24.49 -13.96
N LYS A 175 -36.25 23.54 -14.01
CA LYS A 175 -37.51 23.61 -13.26
C LYS A 175 -37.34 23.25 -11.79
N ILE A 176 -36.40 22.36 -11.48
CA ILE A 176 -36.24 21.74 -10.15
C ILE A 176 -34.84 21.97 -9.57
N LYS A 177 -34.41 23.24 -9.52
CA LYS A 177 -33.11 23.63 -8.97
C LYS A 177 -32.94 23.19 -7.52
N GLY A 178 -31.79 22.60 -7.20
CA GLY A 178 -31.41 22.17 -5.85
C GLY A 178 -32.01 20.84 -5.44
N ARG A 179 -32.81 20.20 -6.31
CA ARG A 179 -33.42 18.91 -6.03
C ARG A 179 -32.38 17.79 -6.06
N ILE A 180 -32.55 16.84 -5.15
CA ILE A 180 -31.74 15.62 -5.03
C ILE A 180 -32.64 14.42 -5.38
N LEU A 181 -32.19 13.58 -6.31
CA LEU A 181 -32.91 12.39 -6.76
C LEU A 181 -31.99 11.17 -6.65
N THR A 182 -32.44 10.09 -6.00
CA THR A 182 -31.71 8.81 -5.99
C THR A 182 -32.40 7.82 -6.92
N ILE A 183 -31.66 7.14 -7.79
CA ILE A 183 -32.19 6.05 -8.63
C ILE A 183 -31.37 4.81 -8.34
N LYS A 184 -32.05 3.70 -8.03
CA LYS A 184 -31.42 2.44 -7.68
C LYS A 184 -31.97 1.32 -8.56
N ASN A 185 -31.08 0.70 -9.31
CA ASN A 185 -31.34 -0.56 -9.97
C ASN A 185 -31.31 -1.68 -8.93
N LEU A 186 -32.44 -2.37 -8.76
CA LEU A 186 -32.56 -3.50 -7.84
C LEU A 186 -32.37 -4.86 -8.51
N ASP A 187 -32.22 -4.90 -9.83
CA ASP A 187 -32.00 -6.11 -10.60
C ASP A 187 -30.59 -6.16 -11.21
N SER A 188 -29.77 -7.07 -10.70
CA SER A 188 -28.40 -7.28 -11.19
C SER A 188 -28.30 -7.81 -12.63
N GLN A 189 -29.38 -8.35 -13.20
CA GLN A 189 -29.39 -8.96 -14.54
C GLN A 189 -29.91 -8.01 -15.62
N ASN A 190 -30.62 -6.96 -15.23
CA ASN A 190 -31.26 -6.01 -16.14
C ASN A 190 -30.61 -4.62 -16.05
N SER A 191 -30.70 -3.87 -17.15
CA SER A 191 -30.10 -2.54 -17.28
C SER A 191 -31.13 -1.45 -17.09
N VAL A 192 -30.85 -0.53 -16.16
CA VAL A 192 -31.66 0.69 -16.00
C VAL A 192 -30.92 1.83 -16.70
N SER A 193 -31.57 2.45 -17.67
CA SER A 193 -31.02 3.57 -18.44
C SER A 193 -31.70 4.88 -18.05
N MET A 194 -31.02 6.01 -18.25
CA MET A 194 -31.47 7.35 -17.93
C MET A 194 -31.19 8.30 -19.09
N THR A 195 -32.17 9.13 -19.44
CA THR A 195 -32.02 10.19 -20.45
C THR A 195 -32.24 11.56 -19.83
N THR A 196 -31.45 12.54 -20.25
CA THR A 196 -31.74 13.97 -19.99
C THR A 196 -32.68 14.51 -21.05
N ILE A 197 -33.14 15.76 -20.87
CA ILE A 197 -33.95 16.49 -21.85
C ILE A 197 -33.35 17.87 -22.10
N ASN A 198 -33.78 18.55 -23.15
CA ASN A 198 -33.43 19.95 -23.45
C ASN A 198 -31.93 20.22 -23.59
N GLN A 199 -31.16 19.25 -24.09
CA GLN A 199 -29.69 19.38 -24.17
C GLN A 199 -28.98 19.52 -22.81
N GLU A 200 -29.67 19.24 -21.71
CA GLU A 200 -29.07 19.22 -20.38
C GLU A 200 -28.09 18.04 -20.24
N THR A 201 -27.15 18.18 -19.30
CA THR A 201 -26.09 17.19 -19.08
C THR A 201 -26.17 16.59 -17.68
N ILE A 202 -25.62 15.39 -17.54
CA ILE A 202 -25.22 14.82 -16.25
C ILE A 202 -23.69 14.86 -16.23
N ASP A 203 -23.09 15.58 -15.27
CA ASP A 203 -21.63 15.74 -15.16
C ASP A 203 -20.97 16.19 -16.47
N GLN A 204 -21.56 17.18 -17.15
CA GLN A 204 -21.11 17.73 -18.44
C GLN A 204 -21.23 16.78 -19.65
N ILE A 205 -21.75 15.57 -19.46
CA ILE A 205 -22.01 14.61 -20.55
C ILE A 205 -23.48 14.66 -20.93
N HIS A 206 -23.73 14.61 -22.23
CA HIS A 206 -25.07 14.70 -22.79
C HIS A 206 -25.69 13.30 -22.97
N TYR A 207 -26.91 13.13 -22.49
CA TYR A 207 -27.63 11.85 -22.49
C TYR A 207 -29.06 11.97 -23.05
N ASP A 208 -29.37 13.02 -23.80
CA ASP A 208 -30.72 13.23 -24.37
C ASP A 208 -30.87 12.44 -25.68
N ILE A 209 -31.69 11.39 -25.62
CA ILE A 209 -31.93 10.52 -26.77
C ILE A 209 -32.60 11.25 -27.94
N THR A 210 -33.32 12.36 -27.68
CA THR A 210 -33.96 13.16 -28.73
C THR A 210 -32.95 13.98 -29.53
N ALA A 211 -31.75 14.16 -28.97
CA ALA A 211 -30.60 14.78 -29.61
C ALA A 211 -29.56 13.74 -30.09
N ASN A 212 -29.97 12.48 -30.28
CA ASN A 212 -29.13 11.36 -30.73
C ASN A 212 -27.96 11.02 -29.79
N ALA A 213 -28.08 11.31 -28.49
CA ALA A 213 -27.13 10.84 -27.50
C ALA A 213 -27.52 9.44 -26.98
N GLU A 214 -26.52 8.66 -26.58
CA GLU A 214 -26.75 7.41 -25.85
C GLU A 214 -27.20 7.71 -24.42
N PRO A 215 -28.16 6.97 -23.84
CA PRO A 215 -28.60 7.18 -22.46
C PRO A 215 -27.57 6.68 -21.44
N PHE A 216 -27.53 7.30 -20.26
CA PHE A 216 -26.69 6.84 -19.17
C PHE A 216 -27.22 5.50 -18.65
N THR A 217 -26.40 4.46 -18.57
CA THR A 217 -26.84 3.16 -18.09
C THR A 217 -26.21 2.82 -16.74
N LEU A 218 -27.05 2.43 -15.77
CA LEU A 218 -26.63 1.87 -14.50
C LEU A 218 -26.12 0.44 -14.73
N THR A 219 -24.83 0.24 -14.50
CA THR A 219 -24.15 -1.05 -14.63
C THR A 219 -24.18 -1.82 -13.31
N ALA A 220 -23.82 -3.11 -13.32
CA ALA A 220 -23.81 -3.95 -12.11
C ALA A 220 -22.91 -3.40 -10.98
N ASP A 221 -21.84 -2.69 -11.32
CA ASP A 221 -20.94 -1.99 -10.39
C ASP A 221 -21.49 -0.62 -9.92
N LYS A 222 -22.53 -0.10 -10.56
CA LYS A 222 -23.17 1.19 -10.28
C LYS A 222 -24.69 1.04 -10.26
N ASN A 223 -25.17 0.21 -9.36
CA ASN A 223 -26.60 -0.04 -9.21
C ASN A 223 -27.35 1.08 -8.48
N GLU A 224 -26.69 2.16 -8.06
CA GLU A 224 -27.30 3.32 -7.43
C GLU A 224 -26.63 4.60 -7.93
N ILE A 225 -27.43 5.62 -8.18
CA ILE A 225 -26.99 6.97 -8.52
C ILE A 225 -27.75 7.98 -7.67
N THR A 226 -27.07 9.03 -7.23
CA THR A 226 -27.74 10.22 -6.70
C THR A 226 -27.39 11.41 -7.58
N LEU A 227 -28.40 12.14 -8.00
CA LEU A 227 -28.31 13.29 -8.88
C LEU A 227 -28.75 14.53 -8.11
N ILE A 228 -28.09 15.65 -8.39
CA ILE A 228 -28.43 16.98 -7.88
C ILE A 228 -28.62 17.89 -9.07
N SER A 229 -29.77 18.54 -9.15
CA SER A 229 -30.01 19.59 -10.14
C SER A 229 -29.37 20.90 -9.68
N ASP A 230 -28.51 21.52 -10.50
CA ASP A 230 -27.93 22.84 -10.23
C ASP A 230 -28.78 24.01 -10.76
N GLY A 231 -29.92 23.71 -11.39
CA GLY A 231 -30.79 24.67 -12.07
C GLY A 231 -30.45 24.90 -13.55
N LYS A 232 -29.47 24.18 -14.10
CA LYS A 232 -29.11 24.17 -15.52
C LYS A 232 -28.81 22.75 -16.03
N ASN A 233 -28.14 21.95 -15.22
CA ASN A 233 -27.72 20.58 -15.48
C ASN A 233 -27.92 19.71 -14.23
N TRP A 234 -27.68 18.42 -14.41
CA TRP A 234 -27.61 17.44 -13.36
C TRP A 234 -26.14 17.16 -13.01
N ILE A 235 -25.87 16.97 -11.73
CA ILE A 235 -24.54 16.63 -11.20
C ILE A 235 -24.71 15.40 -10.35
N THR A 236 -23.81 14.42 -10.47
CA THR A 236 -23.85 13.26 -9.59
C THR A 236 -23.29 13.59 -8.21
N SER A 237 -23.94 13.09 -7.17
CA SER A 237 -23.45 13.11 -5.80
C SER A 237 -23.15 11.68 -5.37
N GLY A 238 -21.93 11.44 -4.91
CA GLY A 238 -21.58 10.16 -4.30
C GLY A 238 -20.99 9.09 -5.23
N PHE A 239 -20.66 9.43 -6.48
CA PHE A 239 -19.63 8.63 -7.16
C PHE A 239 -18.26 9.19 -6.82
N ILE A 240 -17.41 8.34 -6.24
CA ILE A 240 -15.99 8.44 -6.57
C ILE A 240 -15.94 8.21 -8.08
N ASN A 241 -15.77 9.29 -8.84
CA ASN A 241 -15.60 9.21 -10.27
C ASN A 241 -14.30 8.43 -10.55
N LEU A 242 -14.40 7.12 -10.73
CA LEU A 242 -13.34 6.24 -11.23
C LEU A 242 -13.04 6.46 -12.73
N GLN A 243 -13.58 7.51 -13.36
CA GLN A 243 -13.08 8.04 -14.64
C GLN A 243 -12.20 9.29 -14.47
N ASN A 244 -12.33 10.04 -13.37
CA ASN A 244 -11.37 11.08 -12.96
C ASN A 244 -10.17 10.48 -12.20
N TYR A 245 -10.32 9.24 -11.72
CA TYR A 245 -9.20 8.35 -11.45
C TYR A 245 -9.00 7.47 -12.68
N TYR A 246 -7.83 7.50 -13.30
CA TYR A 246 -7.50 6.51 -14.31
C TYR A 246 -7.69 5.11 -13.70
N PRO A 247 -8.42 4.18 -14.34
CA PRO A 247 -8.45 2.80 -13.89
C PRO A 247 -7.01 2.30 -13.78
N ILE A 248 -6.72 1.40 -12.84
CA ILE A 248 -5.35 0.91 -12.61
C ILE A 248 -4.70 0.48 -13.93
N SER A 249 -5.46 -0.13 -14.84
CA SER A 249 -5.01 -0.50 -16.18
C SER A 249 -4.54 0.67 -17.05
N GLU A 250 -5.18 1.83 -16.94
CA GLU A 250 -4.84 3.05 -17.69
C GLU A 250 -3.69 3.81 -17.02
N ILE A 251 -3.59 3.77 -15.68
CA ILE A 251 -2.40 4.21 -14.95
C ILE A 251 -1.20 3.36 -15.35
N ASP A 252 -1.35 2.04 -15.40
CA ASP A 252 -0.33 1.10 -15.81
C ASP A 252 0.07 1.32 -17.27
N ARG A 253 -0.90 1.57 -18.16
CA ARG A 253 -0.63 1.94 -19.55
C ARG A 253 0.15 3.25 -19.66
N GLN A 254 -0.27 4.30 -18.94
CA GLN A 254 0.44 5.59 -18.96
C GLN A 254 1.80 5.52 -18.28
N MET A 255 1.97 4.73 -17.22
CA MET A 255 3.28 4.44 -16.65
C MET A 255 4.14 3.65 -17.62
N SER A 256 3.58 2.69 -18.34
CA SER A 256 4.29 1.94 -19.39
C SER A 256 4.67 2.81 -20.58
N ASP A 257 3.83 3.79 -20.95
CA ASP A 257 4.07 4.73 -22.05
C ASP A 257 5.06 5.84 -21.64
N LYS A 258 5.06 6.27 -20.36
CA LYS A 258 6.00 7.27 -19.79
C LYS A 258 7.32 6.65 -19.33
N VAL A 259 7.32 5.37 -18.98
CA VAL A 259 8.54 4.59 -18.85
C VAL A 259 9.10 4.51 -20.26
N ASP A 260 10.10 5.33 -20.52
CA ASP A 260 10.92 5.15 -21.69
C ASP A 260 11.60 3.78 -21.55
N VAL A 261 11.00 2.78 -22.21
CA VAL A 261 11.48 1.38 -22.24
C VAL A 261 12.90 1.29 -22.81
N SER A 262 13.40 2.35 -23.45
CA SER A 262 14.80 2.46 -23.87
C SER A 262 15.75 2.92 -22.74
N ASN A 263 15.23 3.54 -21.67
CA ASN A 263 15.97 3.99 -20.49
C ASN A 263 15.83 3.05 -19.27
N VAL A 264 14.83 2.16 -19.25
CA VAL A 264 14.72 1.10 -18.24
C VAL A 264 15.26 -0.18 -18.83
N TYR A 265 16.46 -0.58 -18.42
CA TYR A 265 17.00 -1.87 -18.79
C TYR A 265 16.12 -2.99 -18.22
N VAL A 266 15.31 -3.63 -19.07
CA VAL A 266 14.60 -4.86 -18.71
C VAL A 266 15.59 -5.96 -18.36
N LYS A 267 15.21 -6.86 -17.45
CA LYS A 267 16.07 -7.92 -16.93
C LYS A 267 16.78 -8.70 -18.04
N GLU A 268 16.10 -8.99 -19.14
CA GLU A 268 16.68 -9.68 -20.29
C GLU A 268 17.80 -8.87 -20.98
N SER A 269 17.64 -7.55 -21.13
CA SER A 269 18.71 -6.68 -21.67
C SER A 269 19.87 -6.49 -20.70
N ILE A 270 19.61 -6.50 -19.39
CA ILE A 270 20.67 -6.55 -18.37
C ILE A 270 21.40 -7.89 -18.44
N ASP A 271 20.65 -8.99 -18.54
CA ASP A 271 21.17 -10.35 -18.62
C ASP A 271 22.01 -10.52 -19.90
N GLU A 272 21.59 -10.02 -21.07
CA GLU A 272 22.40 -9.98 -22.30
C GLU A 272 23.67 -9.14 -22.15
N LYS A 273 23.58 -7.93 -21.56
CA LYS A 273 24.76 -7.07 -21.34
C LYS A 273 25.73 -7.67 -20.31
N LEU A 274 25.22 -8.39 -19.32
CA LEU A 274 26.02 -9.11 -18.33
C LEU A 274 26.61 -10.39 -18.91
N LEU A 275 25.88 -11.15 -19.73
CA LEU A 275 26.38 -12.27 -20.52
C LEU A 275 27.56 -11.83 -21.38
N ASN A 276 27.43 -10.69 -22.07
CA ASN A 276 28.50 -10.11 -22.88
C ASN A 276 29.68 -9.57 -22.03
N LYS A 277 29.48 -9.23 -20.75
CA LYS A 277 30.55 -8.83 -19.83
C LYS A 277 31.20 -10.01 -19.09
N ALA A 278 30.54 -11.15 -19.06
CA ALA A 278 30.93 -12.33 -18.31
C ALA A 278 31.14 -13.54 -19.23
N ASP A 279 31.58 -13.32 -20.47
CA ASP A 279 32.12 -14.44 -21.22
C ASP A 279 33.43 -14.87 -20.54
N VAL A 280 33.45 -16.09 -20.04
CA VAL A 280 34.62 -16.77 -19.47
C VAL A 280 35.79 -16.74 -20.47
N SER A 281 35.50 -16.60 -21.77
CA SER A 281 36.50 -16.34 -22.82
C SER A 281 37.28 -15.03 -22.64
N SER A 282 36.65 -13.97 -22.11
CA SER A 282 37.30 -12.66 -21.86
C SER A 282 38.13 -12.65 -20.57
N LEU A 283 37.80 -13.52 -19.61
CA LEU A 283 38.64 -13.80 -18.45
C LEU A 283 39.85 -14.66 -18.84
N ASN A 284 39.69 -15.58 -19.80
CA ASN A 284 40.80 -16.32 -20.41
C ASN A 284 41.78 -15.43 -21.22
N LEU A 285 41.46 -14.15 -21.45
CA LEU A 285 42.34 -13.18 -22.11
C LEU A 285 43.05 -12.21 -21.13
N LYS A 286 42.66 -12.15 -19.85
CA LYS A 286 43.37 -11.33 -18.83
C LYS A 286 44.56 -12.05 -18.20
N ALA A 287 44.65 -13.35 -18.42
CA ALA A 287 45.82 -14.14 -18.15
C ALA A 287 46.03 -15.00 -19.39
N ASP A 288 46.98 -14.62 -20.24
CA ASP A 288 47.46 -15.54 -21.27
C ASP A 288 47.88 -16.81 -20.51
N ILE A 289 47.22 -17.94 -20.77
CA ILE A 289 47.52 -19.21 -20.09
C ILE A 289 48.99 -19.63 -20.34
N SER A 290 49.62 -19.06 -21.37
CA SER A 290 51.06 -19.16 -21.63
C SER A 290 51.94 -18.41 -20.62
N ASP A 291 51.44 -17.33 -20.01
CA ASP A 291 52.20 -16.38 -19.20
C ASP A 291 52.01 -16.62 -17.70
N VAL A 292 50.96 -17.35 -17.31
CA VAL A 292 50.73 -17.76 -15.91
C VAL A 292 51.21 -19.19 -15.71
N TYR A 293 52.30 -19.36 -14.98
CA TYR A 293 52.73 -20.69 -14.57
C TYR A 293 51.65 -21.37 -13.73
N THR A 294 51.14 -22.50 -14.20
CA THR A 294 50.27 -23.37 -13.38
C THR A 294 51.00 -23.79 -12.12
N LYS A 295 50.28 -24.06 -11.03
CA LYS A 295 50.87 -24.57 -9.78
C LYS A 295 51.84 -25.74 -10.04
N ASN A 296 51.47 -26.68 -10.91
CA ASN A 296 52.35 -27.79 -11.30
C ASN A 296 53.64 -27.36 -12.01
N LYS A 297 53.60 -26.31 -12.83
CA LYS A 297 54.80 -25.79 -13.49
C LYS A 297 55.67 -24.98 -12.53
N ILE A 298 55.06 -24.21 -11.63
CA ILE A 298 55.77 -23.56 -10.52
C ILE A 298 56.44 -24.63 -9.64
N ASP A 299 55.72 -25.66 -9.23
CA ASP A 299 56.24 -26.75 -8.41
C ASP A 299 57.41 -27.48 -9.13
N ARG A 300 57.30 -27.71 -10.45
CA ARG A 300 58.41 -28.28 -11.26
C ARG A 300 59.61 -27.35 -11.35
N LEU A 301 59.41 -26.06 -11.63
CA LEU A 301 60.50 -25.08 -11.71
C LEU A 301 61.15 -24.87 -10.34
N MET A 302 60.38 -24.89 -9.25
CA MET A 302 60.92 -24.87 -7.89
C MET A 302 61.68 -26.15 -7.59
N ALA A 303 61.22 -27.32 -8.04
CA ALA A 303 61.97 -28.57 -7.90
C ALA A 303 63.25 -28.62 -8.77
N GLU A 304 63.25 -27.98 -9.95
CA GLU A 304 64.45 -27.83 -10.80
C GLU A 304 65.43 -26.78 -10.24
N ALA A 305 64.92 -25.66 -9.71
CA ALA A 305 65.73 -24.59 -9.13
C ALA A 305 66.24 -24.93 -7.72
N VAL A 306 65.46 -25.70 -6.96
CA VAL A 306 65.87 -26.39 -5.73
C VAL A 306 66.57 -27.67 -6.17
N ASP A 307 67.71 -27.49 -6.85
CA ASP A 307 68.70 -28.53 -6.91
C ASP A 307 69.23 -28.75 -5.50
N ILE A 308 68.51 -29.58 -4.74
CA ILE A 308 68.92 -30.07 -3.41
C ILE A 308 70.31 -30.71 -3.50
N THR A 309 70.77 -31.15 -4.68
CA THR A 309 72.12 -31.66 -4.84
C THR A 309 73.20 -30.57 -4.75
N ALA A 310 72.88 -29.30 -5.05
CA ALA A 310 73.81 -28.19 -4.89
C ALA A 310 74.09 -27.82 -3.42
N VAL A 311 73.21 -28.19 -2.49
CA VAL A 311 73.46 -28.05 -1.04
C VAL A 311 74.23 -29.26 -0.48
N PHE A 312 74.21 -30.41 -1.17
CA PHE A 312 75.02 -31.58 -0.80
C PHE A 312 76.47 -31.54 -1.32
N LEU A 313 76.82 -30.64 -2.23
CA LEU A 313 78.19 -30.47 -2.73
C LEU A 313 79.18 -29.80 -1.74
N LYS A 314 78.85 -29.67 -0.45
CA LYS A 314 79.83 -29.26 0.57
C LYS A 314 80.51 -30.39 1.35
N ALA A 315 80.23 -31.66 1.05
CA ALA A 315 81.14 -32.78 1.33
C ALA A 315 80.61 -34.07 0.70
N ASP A 316 81.11 -34.46 -0.47
CA ASP A 316 80.94 -35.84 -0.90
C ASP A 316 81.72 -36.74 0.06
N LYS A 317 81.13 -37.88 0.44
CA LYS A 317 81.72 -38.88 1.36
C LYS A 317 83.07 -39.43 0.87
N VAL A 318 83.44 -39.13 -0.39
CA VAL A 318 84.71 -39.48 -1.03
C VAL A 318 85.83 -38.48 -0.69
N ASP A 319 85.49 -37.21 -0.40
CA ASP A 319 86.45 -36.13 -0.10
C ASP A 319 86.76 -36.00 1.40
N VAL A 320 86.00 -36.68 2.26
CA VAL A 320 86.22 -36.73 3.70
C VAL A 320 86.74 -38.11 4.06
N TYR A 321 88.02 -38.24 4.40
CA TYR A 321 88.57 -39.49 4.92
C TYR A 321 87.74 -39.97 6.11
N THR A 322 87.17 -41.17 6.00
CA THR A 322 86.49 -41.81 7.12
C THR A 322 87.51 -42.18 8.20
N LYS A 323 87.08 -42.26 9.47
CA LYS A 323 87.98 -42.57 10.60
C LYS A 323 88.73 -43.91 10.43
N SER A 324 88.21 -44.83 9.62
CA SER A 324 88.85 -46.11 9.25
C SER A 324 89.94 -46.00 8.19
N GLN A 325 90.06 -44.87 7.49
CA GLN A 325 91.08 -44.62 6.46
C GLN A 325 92.26 -43.81 6.99
N LEU A 326 92.19 -43.33 8.24
CA LEU A 326 93.26 -42.61 8.93
C LEU A 326 93.90 -43.55 9.95
N TYR A 327 95.23 -43.60 9.99
CA TYR A 327 95.93 -44.31 11.06
C TYR A 327 95.59 -43.68 12.41
N THR A 328 95.25 -44.53 13.38
CA THR A 328 95.14 -44.15 14.77
C THR A 328 96.49 -43.69 15.31
N LYS A 329 96.45 -42.88 16.37
CA LYS A 329 97.66 -42.45 17.07
C LYS A 329 98.54 -43.64 17.44
N ASP A 330 97.94 -44.74 17.90
CA ASP A 330 98.65 -45.95 18.32
C ASP A 330 99.34 -46.65 17.13
N GLU A 331 98.72 -46.69 15.95
CA GLU A 331 99.33 -47.26 14.74
C GLU A 331 100.52 -46.43 14.25
N ILE A 332 100.42 -45.10 14.33
CA ILE A 332 101.53 -44.19 14.02
C ILE A 332 102.67 -44.38 15.03
N ASP A 333 102.34 -44.39 16.32
CA ASP A 333 103.31 -44.53 17.39
C ASP A 333 104.03 -45.90 17.30
N THR A 334 103.32 -46.96 16.89
CA THR A 334 103.91 -48.29 16.61
C THR A 334 104.88 -48.25 15.43
N GLN A 335 104.50 -47.68 14.28
CA GLN A 335 105.40 -47.59 13.12
C GLN A 335 106.66 -46.74 13.39
N ILE A 336 106.52 -45.68 14.19
CA ILE A 336 107.66 -44.87 14.64
C ILE A 336 108.53 -45.67 15.60
N SER A 337 107.93 -46.42 16.53
CA SER A 337 108.66 -47.29 17.45
C SER A 337 109.42 -48.39 16.71
N ASP A 338 108.82 -49.06 15.72
CA ASP A 338 109.49 -50.06 14.88
C ASP A 338 110.66 -49.46 14.09
N LYS A 339 110.50 -48.24 13.56
CA LYS A 339 111.61 -47.53 12.89
C LYS A 339 112.71 -47.10 13.87
N ALA A 340 112.37 -46.75 15.10
CA ALA A 340 113.34 -46.35 16.13
C ALA A 340 114.03 -47.55 16.82
N SER A 341 113.41 -48.73 16.81
CA SER A 341 113.89 -49.96 17.45
C SER A 341 114.54 -50.96 16.51
N ASN A 342 114.59 -50.66 15.20
CA ASN A 342 115.51 -51.31 14.28
C ASN A 342 116.96 -50.98 14.67
N ALA A 343 117.52 -51.83 15.54
CA ALA A 343 118.88 -52.39 15.74
C ALA A 343 120.13 -51.71 15.12
N SER A 344 119.99 -50.82 14.15
CA SER A 344 121.01 -50.04 13.47
C SER A 344 121.74 -49.04 14.39
N VAL A 345 121.13 -48.63 15.51
CA VAL A 345 121.71 -47.64 16.43
C VAL A 345 122.55 -48.28 17.54
N GLU A 346 122.37 -49.57 17.86
CA GLU A 346 123.00 -50.23 19.01
C GLU A 346 124.17 -51.20 18.69
N LEU A 347 124.55 -51.41 17.43
CA LEU A 347 125.71 -52.27 17.06
C LEU A 347 126.91 -51.49 16.50
N LYS A 348 127.24 -50.35 17.12
CA LYS A 348 128.50 -49.61 16.86
C LYS A 348 129.73 -50.15 17.60
N ALA A 349 129.68 -51.33 18.23
CA ALA A 349 130.87 -52.03 18.74
C ALA A 349 130.59 -53.53 18.87
N ASP A 350 131.20 -54.36 18.04
CA ASP A 350 131.15 -55.81 18.22
C ASP A 350 132.08 -56.19 19.38
N LYS A 351 131.53 -56.83 20.41
CA LYS A 351 132.27 -57.31 21.60
C LYS A 351 133.40 -58.28 21.22
N THR A 352 133.43 -58.78 19.99
CA THR A 352 134.43 -59.69 19.44
C THR A 352 135.72 -59.02 18.96
N GLU A 353 135.79 -57.69 18.87
CA GLU A 353 137.04 -56.93 18.64
C GLU A 353 137.82 -56.59 19.92
N VAL A 354 137.37 -57.09 21.09
CA VAL A 354 138.02 -56.84 22.38
C VAL A 354 138.70 -58.12 22.88
N TYR A 355 139.99 -58.30 22.57
CA TYR A 355 140.81 -59.31 23.24
C TYR A 355 141.15 -58.84 24.66
N PHE A 356 140.87 -59.69 25.65
CA PHE A 356 141.29 -59.44 27.04
C PHE A 356 142.80 -59.72 27.19
N THR A 357 143.45 -59.08 28.17
CA THR A 357 144.91 -59.19 28.38
C THR A 357 145.39 -60.65 28.57
N ASN A 358 144.51 -61.56 29.00
CA ASN A 358 144.80 -62.99 29.14
C ASN A 358 144.76 -63.80 27.83
N GLN A 359 144.40 -63.17 26.71
CA GLN A 359 144.34 -63.79 25.37
C GLN A 359 145.54 -63.40 24.48
N LEU A 360 146.53 -62.70 25.03
CA LEU A 360 147.74 -62.27 24.33
C LEU A 360 148.97 -62.94 24.99
N TYR A 361 149.89 -63.47 24.19
CA TYR A 361 151.14 -64.05 24.70
C TYR A 361 151.99 -62.99 25.41
N THR A 362 152.54 -63.35 26.57
CA THR A 362 153.52 -62.54 27.29
C THR A 362 154.85 -62.53 26.54
N LYS A 363 155.63 -61.46 26.72
CA LYS A 363 156.97 -61.34 26.10
C LYS A 363 157.86 -62.54 26.43
N THR A 364 157.77 -63.09 27.64
CA THR A 364 158.53 -64.28 28.07
C THR A 364 158.15 -65.54 27.29
N GLU A 365 156.87 -65.75 26.97
CA GLU A 365 156.42 -66.87 26.14
C GLU A 365 156.93 -66.74 24.70
N ILE A 366 156.90 -65.52 24.14
CA ILE A 366 157.43 -65.22 22.81
C ILE A 366 158.95 -65.45 22.77
N ASP A 367 159.69 -64.93 23.75
CA ASP A 367 161.16 -65.06 23.81
C ASP A 367 161.59 -66.53 23.97
N THR A 368 160.85 -67.34 24.74
CA THR A 368 161.08 -68.79 24.87
C THR A 368 160.84 -69.51 23.53
N PHE A 369 159.79 -69.14 22.80
CA PHE A 369 159.50 -69.69 21.48
C PHE A 369 160.64 -69.42 20.49
N PHE A 370 161.22 -68.21 20.50
CA PHE A 370 162.36 -67.86 19.65
C PHE A 370 163.67 -68.57 20.05
N GLN A 371 163.94 -68.75 21.35
CA GLN A 371 165.10 -69.54 21.80
C GLN A 371 164.98 -71.02 21.43
N THR A 372 163.79 -71.61 21.58
CA THR A 372 163.54 -73.01 21.22
C THR A 372 163.68 -73.22 19.70
N LYS A 373 163.24 -72.26 18.89
CA LYS A 373 163.47 -72.27 17.44
C LYS A 373 164.96 -72.11 17.07
N GLN A 374 165.73 -71.29 17.80
CA GLN A 374 167.17 -71.19 17.61
C GLN A 374 167.93 -72.48 17.97
N VAL A 375 167.47 -73.23 18.99
CA VAL A 375 168.07 -74.52 19.36
C VAL A 375 167.73 -75.62 18.32
N ILE A 376 166.53 -75.59 17.73
CA ILE A 376 166.17 -76.50 16.63
C ILE A 376 166.95 -76.17 15.35
N LEU A 377 167.31 -74.89 15.14
CA LEU A 377 168.23 -74.47 14.07
C LEU A 377 169.70 -74.89 14.30
N LEU A 378 170.01 -75.57 15.41
CA LEU A 378 171.35 -76.06 15.77
C LEU A 378 171.44 -77.61 15.89
N LEU A 379 170.32 -78.34 15.76
CA LEU A 379 170.24 -79.81 15.89
C LEU A 379 169.59 -80.53 14.68
N LEU A 380 169.32 -79.80 13.59
CA LEU A 380 168.97 -80.27 12.25
C LEU A 380 169.77 -79.45 11.23
#